data_AF-A0A3D4A8W2-F1
#
_entry.id   AF-A0A3D4A8W2-F1
#
_cell.length_a   1.000
_cell.length_b   1.000
_cell.length_c   1.000
_cell.angle_alpha   90.00
_cell.angle_beta   90.00
_cell.angle_gamma   90.00
#
_symmetry.space_group_name_H-M   'P 1'
#
loop_
_entity.id
_entity.type
_entity.pdbx_description
1 polymer ?
#
loop_
_entity_poly.entity_id
_entity_poly.type
_entity_poly.pdbx_seq_one_letter_code
_entity_poly.pdbx_strand_id
1 'polypeptide(L)' 'QSLQDLLEKIPLHRIGEPEEIARMVVVLVSDVASYMTGRTVFVDGGMTDYPGFAHGG' A
#
# COMPACT_ATOMS: atom_id res chain seq x y z
N GLN A 1 0.10 -9.37 -18.22
CA GLN A 1 -0.87 -8.48 -17.55
C GLN A 1 -0.74 -7.12 -18.19
N SER A 2 -1.85 -6.57 -18.67
CA SER A 2 -1.88 -5.22 -19.23
C SER A 2 -1.82 -4.19 -18.09
N LEU A 3 -1.37 -2.96 -18.37
CA LEU A 3 -1.40 -1.87 -17.38
C LEU A 3 -2.82 -1.61 -16.87
N GLN A 4 -3.82 -1.83 -17.72
CA GLN A 4 -5.23 -1.65 -17.38
C GLN A 4 -5.68 -2.67 -16.33
N ASP A 5 -5.28 -3.94 -16.47
CA ASP A 5 -5.60 -5.00 -15.50
C ASP A 5 -5.11 -4.63 -14.09
N LEU A 6 -3.94 -3.98 -14.01
CA LEU A 6 -3.34 -3.55 -12.74
C LEU A 6 -4.07 -2.35 -12.12
N LEU A 7 -4.57 -1.42 -12.95
CA LEU A 7 -5.31 -0.24 -12.47
C LEU A 7 -6.73 -0.57 -12.01
N GLU A 8 -7.37 -1.60 -12.58
CA GLU A 8 -8.65 -2.13 -12.07
C GLU A 8 -8.50 -2.76 -10.68
N LYS A 9 -7.31 -3.30 -10.44
CA LYS A 9 -6.92 -3.99 -9.22
C LYS A 9 -6.51 -3.04 -8.09
N ILE A 10 -6.09 -1.81 -8.39
CA ILE A 10 -5.78 -0.81 -7.38
C ILE A 10 -7.03 0.05 -7.16
N PRO A 11 -7.67 0.04 -5.96
CA PRO A 11 -8.84 0.87 -5.70
C PRO A 11 -8.64 2.38 -5.93
N LEU A 12 -7.42 2.89 -5.73
CA LEU A 12 -7.07 4.28 -6.06
C LEU A 12 -6.92 4.56 -7.56
N HIS A 13 -7.03 3.54 -8.43
CA HIS A 13 -6.95 3.62 -9.89
C HIS A 13 -5.72 4.36 -10.42
N ARG A 14 -4.60 4.26 -9.70
CA ARG A 14 -3.31 4.82 -10.11
C ARG A 14 -2.17 4.00 -9.54
N ILE A 15 -1.01 4.12 -10.20
CA ILE A 15 0.25 3.62 -9.66
C ILE A 15 0.68 4.52 -8.50
N GLY A 16 1.20 3.90 -7.44
CA GLY A 16 1.84 4.62 -6.35
C GLY A 16 3.23 5.09 -6.74
N GLU A 17 3.62 6.27 -6.27
CA GLU A 17 4.97 6.80 -6.48
C GLU A 17 5.91 6.37 -5.33
N PRO A 18 7.22 6.20 -5.57
CA PRO A 18 8.20 5.82 -4.55
C PRO A 18 8.17 6.71 -3.29
N GLU A 19 7.85 8.00 -3.47
CA GLU A 19 7.76 8.99 -2.39
C GLU A 19 6.62 8.69 -1.41
N GLU A 20 5.58 7.96 -1.83
CA GLU A 20 4.49 7.56 -0.94
C GLU A 20 4.95 6.49 0.06
N ILE A 21 5.79 5.55 -0.38
CA ILE A 21 6.47 4.60 0.52
C ILE A 21 7.43 5.36 1.45
N ALA A 22 8.25 6.26 0.89
CA ALA A 22 9.23 7.02 1.65
C ALA A 22 8.57 7.84 2.78
N ARG A 23 7.43 8.49 2.49
CA ARG A 23 6.66 9.23 3.50
C ARG A 23 6.19 8.33 4.65
N MET A 24 5.71 7.11 4.37
CA MET A 24 5.33 6.18 5.43
C MET A 24 6.54 5.70 6.24
N VAL A 25 7.68 5.47 5.59
CA VAL A 25 8.93 5.13 6.29
C VAL A 25 9.33 6.26 7.24
N VAL A 26 9.25 7.52 6.82
CA VAL A 26 9.52 8.68 7.70
C VAL A 26 8.62 8.65 8.95
N VAL A 27 7.33 8.34 8.79
CA VAL A 27 6.42 8.19 9.94
C VAL A 27 6.88 7.05 10.86
N LEU A 28 7.19 5.88 10.30
CA LEU A 28 7.59 4.69 11.09
C LEU A 28 8.91 4.88 11.86
N VAL A 29 9.85 5.68 11.34
CA VAL A 29 11.12 5.96 12.02
C VAL A 29 11.07 7.17 12.96
N SER A 30 9.95 7.91 12.96
CA SER A 30 9.76 9.08 13.81
C SER A 30 9.22 8.72 15.20
N ASP A 31 9.33 9.65 16.15
CA ASP A 31 8.81 9.51 17.51
C ASP A 31 7.28 9.29 17.57
N VAL A 32 6.55 9.68 16.51
CA VAL A 32 5.10 9.45 16.39
C VAL A 32 4.79 7.95 16.41
N ALA A 33 5.68 7.11 15.89
CA ALA A 33 5.54 5.66 15.87
C ALA A 33 6.22 4.96 17.07
N SER A 34 6.58 5.69 18.13
CA SER A 34 7.36 5.16 19.28
C SER A 34 6.77 3.93 19.98
N TYR A 35 5.47 3.67 19.83
CA TYR A 35 4.80 2.50 20.38
C TYR A 35 4.30 1.51 19.32
N MET A 36 4.72 1.67 18.06
CA MET A 36 4.39 0.76 16.96
C MET A 36 5.53 -0.24 16.76
N THR A 37 5.24 -1.53 16.93
CA THR A 37 6.19 -2.61 16.66
C THR A 37 5.44 -3.88 16.24
N GLY A 38 6.11 -4.79 15.53
CA GLY A 38 5.55 -6.08 15.10
C GLY A 38 4.39 -5.98 14.10
N ARG A 39 4.24 -4.85 13.40
CA ARG A 39 3.12 -4.61 12.49
C ARG A 39 3.60 -4.41 11.05
N THR A 40 2.82 -4.93 10.10
CA THR A 40 2.90 -4.59 8.67
C THR A 40 1.96 -3.43 8.38
N VAL A 41 2.47 -2.38 7.73
CA VAL A 41 1.68 -1.25 7.23
C VAL A 41 1.65 -1.34 5.71
N PHE A 42 0.45 -1.47 5.14
CA PHE A 42 0.26 -1.51 3.69
C PHE A 42 0.16 -0.09 3.13
N VAL A 43 0.92 0.18 2.07
CA VAL A 43 0.88 1.42 1.29
C VAL A 43 0.75 1.01 -0.18
N ASP A 44 -0.43 0.52 -0.54
CA ASP A 44 -0.68 -0.21 -1.79
C ASP A 44 -1.91 0.31 -2.56
N GLY A 45 -2.42 1.49 -2.19
CA GLY A 45 -3.62 2.05 -2.80
C GLY A 45 -4.89 1.24 -2.57
N GLY A 46 -4.93 0.39 -1.53
CA GLY A 46 -6.10 -0.38 -1.10
C GLY A 46 -6.15 -1.81 -1.66
N MET A 47 -5.10 -2.28 -2.33
CA MET A 47 -5.08 -3.62 -2.93
C MET A 47 -5.34 -4.73 -1.91
N THR A 48 -4.77 -4.63 -0.71
CA THR A 48 -4.91 -5.64 0.36
C THR A 48 -6.32 -5.71 0.94
N ASP A 49 -7.08 -4.61 0.91
CA ASP A 49 -8.44 -4.54 1.46
C ASP A 49 -9.52 -4.91 0.43
N TYR A 50 -9.14 -5.11 -0.85
CA TYR A 50 -10.09 -5.40 -1.91
C TYR A 50 -10.30 -6.92 -2.08
N PRO A 51 -11.56 -7.42 -2.01
CA PRO A 51 -11.85 -8.86 -2.06
C PRO A 51 -11.40 -9.53 -3.36
N GLY A 52 -11.20 -8.77 -4.45
CA GLY A 52 -10.63 -9.26 -5.71
C GLY A 52 -9.22 -9.86 -5.58
N PHE A 53 -8.49 -9.54 -4.50
CA PHE A 53 -7.16 -10.10 -4.21
C PHE A 53 -7.16 -11.24 -3.18
N ALA A 54 -8.31 -11.54 -2.57
CA ALA A 54 -8.41 -12.62 -1.59
C ALA A 54 -8.08 -14.01 -2.19
N HIS A 55 -8.04 -14.14 -3.52
CA HIS A 55 -7.81 -15.41 -4.24
C HIS A 55 -6.55 -15.40 -5.12
N GLY A 56 -5.62 -14.47 -4.90
CA GLY A 56 -4.27 -14.53 -5.50
C GLY A 56 -4.04 -13.73 -6.79
N GLY A 57 -5.04 -12.98 -7.26
CA GLY A 57 -4.92 -12.07 -8.41
C GLY A 57 -4.96 -12.74 -9.78
#